data_AF-A0A5J4DTM3-F1
#
_entry.id   AF-A0A5J4DTM3-F1
#
_cell.length_a   1.000
_cell.length_b   1.000
_cell.length_c   1.000
_cell.angle_alpha   90.00
_cell.angle_beta   90.00
_cell.angle_gamma   90.00
#
_symmetry.space_group_name_H-M   'P 1'
#
loop_
_entity.id
_entity.type
_entity.pdbx_description
1 polymer ?
#
loop_
_entity_poly.entity_id
_entity_poly.type
_entity_poly.pdbx_seq_one_letter_code
_entity_poly.pdbx_strand_id
1 'polypeptide(L)'
;MKAVYFIPFLVLGLFLIGISYNESNAQLVSNQAFLIEGSGFAVTEKSIKTSQIDLLMSTGVQIGSTTRIVIEDGFVTLDEIDLTVTDITGSILREGRFIRLVGTAENSIGSEATISLFGRLVQNTDEGSIYSFSGKIIQGSESNKIIYTTKISTLGGTIPSSPITPTSSEKAKDGEIIIHIAEGAAEPFNFDYTSQGYITQTEIYTPNRISTIPGTTLTFVNDDTASHSISSGKRDTNSRGGSPYTQDGRIVSGDILPGKSWSVTLDEIGFIALFDVDYPYMTMDVVVFPDVESDILGARIDSNPRN
;
A
#
# COMPACT_ATOMS: atom_id res chain seq x y z
N MET A 1 -40.94 57.98 -40.46
CA MET A 1 -41.49 56.75 -39.83
C MET A 1 -40.67 55.59 -40.39
N LYS A 2 -39.67 55.05 -39.66
CA LYS A 2 -39.76 53.92 -38.69
C LYS A 2 -40.56 52.74 -39.29
N ALA A 3 -40.06 51.52 -39.41
CA ALA A 3 -39.20 50.82 -38.46
C ALA A 3 -38.24 49.82 -39.14
N VAL A 4 -37.07 49.71 -38.51
CA VAL A 4 -36.06 48.64 -38.63
C VAL A 4 -36.45 47.53 -37.66
N TYR A 5 -36.39 46.28 -38.10
CA TYR A 5 -36.27 45.07 -37.27
C TYR A 5 -35.38 44.11 -38.07
N PHE A 6 -34.05 44.10 -37.89
CA PHE A 6 -33.33 43.24 -36.93
C PHE A 6 -34.07 41.94 -36.60
N ILE A 7 -33.73 40.88 -37.32
CA ILE A 7 -33.99 39.51 -36.91
C ILE A 7 -32.66 38.89 -36.50
N PRO A 8 -32.59 38.23 -35.33
CA PRO A 8 -31.36 38.01 -34.59
C PRO A 8 -30.67 36.70 -34.98
N PHE A 9 -29.37 36.67 -34.71
CA PHE A 9 -28.52 35.51 -34.45
C PHE A 9 -29.31 34.23 -34.14
N LEU A 10 -29.42 33.33 -35.12
CA LEU A 10 -29.99 32.00 -34.94
C LEU A 10 -28.86 30.97 -35.07
N VAL A 11 -28.51 30.38 -33.93
CA VAL A 11 -27.76 29.13 -33.74
C VAL A 11 -26.28 29.13 -34.12
N LEU A 12 -25.50 30.00 -33.47
CA LEU A 12 -24.20 29.57 -32.95
C LEU A 12 -24.50 28.81 -31.64
N GLY A 13 -24.98 27.58 -31.79
CA GLY A 13 -25.20 26.66 -30.69
C GLY A 13 -23.87 26.38 -30.01
N LEU A 14 -23.68 27.04 -28.87
CA LEU A 14 -22.62 26.82 -27.90
C LEU A 14 -22.31 25.33 -27.75
N PHE A 15 -21.23 24.86 -28.41
CA PHE A 15 -20.42 23.77 -27.87
C PHE A 15 -19.66 24.32 -26.65
N LEU A 16 -20.42 24.72 -25.61
CA LEU A 16 -19.91 24.61 -24.26
C LEU A 16 -20.01 23.14 -23.93
N ILE A 17 -18.95 22.40 -24.30
CA ILE A 17 -18.66 21.15 -23.61
C ILE A 17 -18.49 21.58 -22.16
N GLY A 18 -19.56 21.41 -21.38
CA GLY A 18 -19.46 21.41 -19.94
C GLY A 18 -18.48 20.29 -19.62
N ILE A 19 -17.22 20.66 -19.42
CA ILE A 19 -16.28 19.81 -18.71
C ILE A 19 -16.83 19.82 -17.29
N SER A 20 -17.82 18.96 -17.02
CA SER A 20 -18.13 18.55 -15.68
C SER A 20 -16.85 17.91 -15.16
N TYR A 21 -16.03 18.71 -14.48
CA TYR A 21 -14.96 18.21 -13.64
C TYR A 21 -15.66 17.33 -12.61
N ASN A 22 -15.63 16.03 -12.85
CA ASN A 22 -15.89 15.09 -11.77
C ASN A 22 -14.72 15.30 -10.81
N GLU A 23 -14.93 16.11 -9.77
CA GLU A 23 -13.92 16.31 -8.75
C GLU A 23 -13.71 14.96 -8.07
N SER A 24 -12.62 14.28 -8.44
CA SER A 24 -12.19 13.09 -7.72
C SER A 24 -11.74 13.53 -6.33
N ASN A 25 -12.37 12.97 -5.30
CA ASN A 25 -11.93 13.07 -3.91
C ASN A 25 -11.22 11.77 -3.56
N ALA A 26 -10.01 11.82 -3.00
CA ALA A 26 -9.31 10.58 -2.71
C ALA A 26 -10.08 9.75 -1.68
N GLN A 27 -10.12 8.43 -1.88
CA GLN A 27 -10.69 7.50 -0.91
C GLN A 27 -9.64 7.11 0.15
N LEU A 28 -8.98 8.12 0.71
CA LEU A 28 -8.03 7.96 1.80
C LEU A 28 -8.72 8.36 3.09
N VAL A 29 -8.50 7.62 4.17
CA VAL A 29 -9.03 7.93 5.51
C VAL A 29 -7.85 8.10 6.46
N SER A 30 -8.04 8.81 7.57
CA SER A 30 -7.03 8.90 8.63
C SER A 30 -6.93 7.60 9.43
N ASN A 31 -5.75 7.31 9.99
CA ASN A 31 -5.49 6.16 10.86
C ASN A 31 -5.73 4.80 10.19
N GLN A 32 -5.40 4.70 8.90
CA GLN A 32 -5.50 3.45 8.13
C GLN A 32 -4.23 3.18 7.30
N ALA A 33 -3.97 1.90 7.03
CA ALA A 33 -2.94 1.40 6.12
C ALA A 33 -3.43 1.32 4.67
N PHE A 34 -2.54 1.73 3.77
CA PHE A 34 -2.73 1.70 2.35
C PHE A 34 -1.50 1.10 1.68
N LEU A 35 -1.74 0.49 0.53
CA LEU A 35 -0.73 0.00 -0.37
C LEU A 35 -0.61 0.97 -1.54
N ILE A 36 0.60 1.48 -1.80
CA ILE A 36 0.91 2.30 -2.97
C ILE A 36 1.65 1.40 -3.96
N GLU A 37 0.94 0.88 -4.95
CA GLU A 37 1.51 0.04 -5.99
C GLU A 37 1.50 0.78 -7.33
N GLY A 38 2.58 0.69 -8.08
CA GLY A 38 2.57 1.20 -9.43
C GLY A 38 3.84 0.95 -10.20
N SER A 39 3.83 1.44 -11.42
CA SER A 39 4.95 1.31 -12.34
C SER A 39 5.06 2.53 -13.23
N GLY A 40 6.22 2.66 -13.87
CA GLY A 40 6.52 3.71 -14.80
C GLY A 40 7.99 3.73 -15.16
N PHE A 41 8.55 4.93 -15.23
CA PHE A 41 9.88 5.14 -15.81
C PHE A 41 10.77 6.04 -14.97
N ALA A 42 12.05 5.72 -14.99
CA ALA A 42 13.14 6.51 -14.45
C ALA A 42 14.02 7.00 -15.60
N VAL A 43 14.09 8.31 -15.79
CA VAL A 43 14.71 8.94 -16.97
C VAL A 43 15.96 9.71 -16.55
N THR A 44 17.08 9.42 -17.20
CA THR A 44 18.31 10.21 -17.14
C THR A 44 18.54 10.91 -18.48
N GLU A 45 19.63 11.68 -18.59
CA GLU A 45 20.05 12.24 -19.88
C GLU A 45 20.47 11.16 -20.90
N LYS A 46 20.82 9.95 -20.42
CA LYS A 46 21.45 8.91 -21.23
C LYS A 46 20.58 7.67 -21.44
N SER A 47 19.58 7.46 -20.58
CA SER A 47 18.76 6.25 -20.60
C SER A 47 17.37 6.46 -20.02
N ILE A 48 16.46 5.57 -20.41
CA ILE A 48 15.14 5.38 -19.78
C ILE A 48 15.16 3.98 -19.19
N LYS A 49 14.88 3.89 -17.90
CA LYS A 49 14.80 2.67 -17.11
C LYS A 49 13.35 2.39 -16.77
N THR A 50 12.98 1.12 -16.73
CA THR A 50 11.74 0.69 -16.09
C THR A 50 11.84 0.85 -14.58
N SER A 51 10.71 1.11 -13.92
CA SER A 51 10.73 1.35 -12.49
C SER A 51 9.37 1.02 -11.89
N GLN A 52 9.38 0.34 -10.75
CA GLN A 52 8.21 -0.05 -9.98
C GLN A 52 8.28 0.55 -8.58
N ILE A 53 7.13 0.70 -7.95
CA ILE A 53 6.98 1.18 -6.59
C ILE A 53 5.93 0.33 -5.89
N ASP A 54 6.26 -0.20 -4.72
CA ASP A 54 5.35 -0.87 -3.79
C ASP A 54 5.70 -0.35 -2.40
N LEU A 55 4.84 0.50 -1.84
CA LEU A 55 5.02 1.05 -0.50
C LEU A 55 3.84 0.71 0.39
N LEU A 56 4.13 0.27 1.60
CA LEU A 56 3.16 0.23 2.68
C LEU A 56 3.14 1.58 3.39
N MET A 57 1.99 2.26 3.32
CA MET A 57 1.76 3.58 3.88
C MET A 57 0.76 3.51 5.01
N SER A 58 1.05 4.13 6.15
CA SER A 58 0.05 4.43 7.17
C SER A 58 -0.25 5.93 7.24
N THR A 59 -1.51 6.25 7.51
CA THR A 59 -1.99 7.63 7.65
C THR A 59 -2.17 7.97 9.12
N GLY A 60 -1.74 9.17 9.53
CA GLY A 60 -1.99 9.68 10.87
C GLY A 60 -3.25 10.54 10.97
N VAL A 61 -3.37 11.27 12.07
CA VAL A 61 -4.43 12.26 12.30
C VAL A 61 -4.30 13.44 11.33
N GLN A 62 -5.43 13.90 10.78
CA GLN A 62 -5.49 15.09 9.94
C GLN A 62 -5.33 16.37 10.79
N ILE A 63 -4.46 17.28 10.34
CA ILE A 63 -4.29 18.62 10.93
C ILE A 63 -4.56 19.67 9.84
N GLY A 64 -5.73 20.29 9.89
CA GLY A 64 -6.18 21.21 8.85
C GLY A 64 -6.40 20.49 7.51
N SER A 65 -5.81 20.97 6.42
CA SER A 65 -5.91 20.32 5.09
C SER A 65 -4.80 19.30 4.81
N THR A 66 -4.05 18.89 5.83
CA THR A 66 -2.85 18.06 5.70
C THR A 66 -2.94 16.86 6.63
N THR A 67 -2.67 15.67 6.10
CA THR A 67 -2.54 14.42 6.88
C THR A 67 -1.11 13.96 6.74
N ARG A 68 -0.42 13.71 7.86
CA ARG A 68 0.90 13.10 7.84
C ARG A 68 0.78 11.62 7.44
N ILE A 69 1.74 11.15 6.67
CA ILE A 69 1.86 9.74 6.32
C ILE A 69 3.27 9.25 6.63
N VAL A 70 3.35 8.00 7.01
CA VAL A 70 4.60 7.26 7.25
C VAL A 70 4.64 6.12 6.26
N ILE A 71 5.81 5.88 5.66
CA ILE A 71 6.05 4.67 4.89
C ILE A 71 6.78 3.70 5.83
N GLU A 72 6.17 2.54 6.03
CA GLU A 72 6.62 1.57 7.03
C GLU A 72 7.55 0.52 6.43
N ASP A 73 7.23 0.06 5.23
CA ASP A 73 8.07 -0.79 4.40
C ASP A 73 7.76 -0.52 2.93
N GLY A 74 8.60 -1.05 2.05
CA GLY A 74 8.40 -1.01 0.62
C GLY A 74 9.69 -0.96 -0.15
N PHE A 75 9.55 -1.01 -1.47
CA PHE A 75 10.66 -0.90 -2.39
C PHE A 75 10.33 -0.02 -3.59
N VAL A 76 11.41 0.45 -4.21
CA VAL A 76 11.39 1.07 -5.52
C VAL A 76 12.43 0.39 -6.38
N THR A 77 12.09 0.03 -7.61
CA THR A 77 13.05 -0.58 -8.54
C THR A 77 13.54 0.44 -9.57
N LEU A 78 14.80 0.35 -9.98
CA LEU A 78 15.38 1.07 -11.10
C LEU A 78 16.01 0.04 -12.05
N ASP A 79 15.27 -0.40 -13.07
CA ASP A 79 15.52 -1.64 -13.81
C ASP A 79 15.64 -2.84 -12.86
N GLU A 80 16.79 -3.51 -12.83
CA GLU A 80 17.07 -4.69 -12.01
C GLU A 80 17.60 -4.34 -10.61
N ILE A 81 17.66 -3.04 -10.27
CA ILE A 81 18.16 -2.57 -8.97
C ILE A 81 17.00 -2.31 -8.03
N ASP A 82 16.90 -3.09 -6.96
CA ASP A 82 15.93 -2.86 -5.90
C ASP A 82 16.50 -1.89 -4.85
N LEU A 83 15.67 -0.89 -4.51
CA LEU A 83 15.91 0.06 -3.43
C LEU A 83 14.86 -0.20 -2.34
N THR A 84 15.28 -0.73 -1.20
CA THR A 84 14.43 -0.91 -0.03
C THR A 84 14.29 0.41 0.71
N VAL A 85 13.07 0.81 1.03
CA VAL A 85 12.81 2.06 1.76
C VAL A 85 13.37 1.97 3.18
N THR A 86 14.07 3.02 3.61
CA THR A 86 14.68 3.07 4.95
C THR A 86 14.05 4.13 5.85
N ASP A 87 13.82 5.32 5.31
CA ASP A 87 13.17 6.42 6.02
C ASP A 87 12.44 7.30 5.01
N ILE A 88 11.17 7.02 4.74
CA ILE A 88 10.32 7.89 3.93
C ILE A 88 9.16 8.40 4.76
N THR A 89 9.01 9.72 4.72
CA THR A 89 7.87 10.42 5.28
C THR A 89 7.10 11.13 4.19
N GLY A 90 5.85 11.46 4.48
CA GLY A 90 5.07 12.20 3.53
C GLY A 90 3.94 13.01 4.11
N SER A 91 3.18 13.61 3.20
CA SER A 91 1.95 14.30 3.55
C SER A 91 0.94 14.17 2.43
N ILE A 92 -0.30 13.87 2.81
CA ILE A 92 -1.48 14.06 1.99
C ILE A 92 -1.93 15.51 2.14
N LEU A 93 -2.20 16.18 1.03
CA LEU A 93 -2.53 17.60 0.98
C LEU A 93 -3.86 17.79 0.25
N ARG A 94 -4.60 18.81 0.69
CA ARG A 94 -5.83 19.28 0.01
C ARG A 94 -6.80 18.12 -0.19
N GLU A 95 -7.18 17.47 0.91
CA GLU A 95 -8.21 16.43 0.94
C GLU A 95 -7.88 15.25 0.00
N GLY A 96 -6.63 14.78 0.03
CA GLY A 96 -6.23 13.67 -0.81
C GLY A 96 -5.82 14.04 -2.24
N ARG A 97 -6.06 15.27 -2.72
CA ARG A 97 -5.75 15.62 -4.12
C ARG A 97 -4.26 15.53 -4.47
N PHE A 98 -3.39 15.72 -3.48
CA PHE A 98 -1.95 15.62 -3.67
C PHE A 98 -1.29 14.82 -2.56
N ILE A 99 -0.21 14.13 -2.91
CA ILE A 99 0.64 13.39 -1.97
C ILE A 99 2.08 13.82 -2.19
N ARG A 100 2.82 14.06 -1.12
CA ARG A 100 4.26 14.28 -1.18
C ARG A 100 4.96 13.20 -0.39
N LEU A 101 5.97 12.56 -0.98
CA LEU A 101 6.84 11.58 -0.35
C LEU A 101 8.28 12.07 -0.44
N VAL A 102 9.01 12.06 0.67
CA VAL A 102 10.43 12.41 0.71
C VAL A 102 11.14 11.53 1.71
N GLY A 103 12.30 11.03 1.33
CA GLY A 103 13.11 10.21 2.22
C GLY A 103 14.26 9.52 1.54
N THR A 104 14.68 8.40 2.13
CA THR A 104 15.80 7.59 1.69
C THR A 104 15.40 6.14 1.48
N ALA A 105 16.12 5.48 0.58
CA ALA A 105 16.08 4.05 0.34
C ALA A 105 17.51 3.56 0.11
N GLU A 106 17.75 2.26 0.26
CA GLU A 106 19.08 1.65 0.11
C GLU A 106 18.99 0.44 -0.82
N ASN A 107 20.04 0.22 -1.62
CA ASN A 107 20.16 -1.02 -2.38
C ASN A 107 20.79 -2.14 -1.53
N SER A 108 20.85 -3.36 -2.08
CA SER A 108 21.43 -4.55 -1.43
C SER A 108 22.91 -4.43 -1.03
N ILE A 109 23.63 -3.42 -1.54
CA ILE A 109 25.02 -3.14 -1.16
C ILE A 109 25.14 -2.00 -0.14
N GLY A 110 24.03 -1.44 0.36
CA GLY A 110 23.99 -0.36 1.34
C GLY A 110 24.25 1.04 0.76
N SER A 111 24.10 1.21 -0.55
CA SER A 111 24.19 2.52 -1.18
C SER A 111 22.85 3.25 -1.09
N GLU A 112 22.86 4.37 -0.37
CA GLU A 112 21.70 5.22 -0.17
C GLU A 112 21.27 5.92 -1.47
N ALA A 113 19.96 6.05 -1.64
CA ALA A 113 19.30 6.85 -2.64
C ALA A 113 18.27 7.78 -1.97
N THR A 114 18.25 9.04 -2.37
CA THR A 114 17.23 10.00 -1.93
C THR A 114 16.03 9.95 -2.86
N ILE A 115 14.83 9.81 -2.29
CA ILE A 115 13.55 9.76 -2.99
C ILE A 115 12.78 11.06 -2.70
N SER A 116 12.25 11.70 -3.76
CA SER A 116 11.37 12.86 -3.64
C SER A 116 10.30 12.80 -4.72
N LEU A 117 9.06 12.50 -4.33
CA LEU A 117 7.94 12.28 -5.23
C LEU A 117 6.76 13.20 -4.89
N PHE A 118 6.05 13.64 -5.91
CA PHE A 118 4.82 14.40 -5.83
C PHE A 118 3.74 13.71 -6.66
N GLY A 119 2.70 13.24 -5.98
CA GLY A 119 1.52 12.57 -6.53
C GLY A 119 0.37 13.54 -6.71
N ARG A 120 -0.34 13.40 -7.82
CA ARG A 120 -1.62 14.07 -8.08
C ARG A 120 -2.69 13.01 -8.34
N LEU A 121 -3.83 13.16 -7.68
CA LEU A 121 -4.99 12.31 -7.91
C LEU A 121 -5.46 12.45 -9.36
N VAL A 122 -5.60 11.32 -10.05
CA VAL A 122 -6.06 11.23 -11.44
C VAL A 122 -7.52 10.78 -11.45
N GLN A 123 -7.82 9.71 -10.72
CA GLN A 123 -9.13 9.05 -10.75
C GLN A 123 -9.34 8.24 -9.47
N ASN A 124 -10.60 7.99 -9.11
CA ASN A 124 -10.96 6.95 -8.14
C ASN A 124 -11.56 5.75 -8.85
N THR A 125 -11.32 4.57 -8.32
CA THR A 125 -11.94 3.30 -8.72
C THR A 125 -12.64 2.69 -7.51
N ASP A 126 -13.28 1.55 -7.71
CA ASP A 126 -13.88 0.79 -6.60
C ASP A 126 -12.82 0.11 -5.73
N GLU A 127 -11.59 -0.03 -6.25
CA GLU A 127 -10.47 -0.71 -5.60
C GLU A 127 -9.46 0.26 -4.95
N GLY A 128 -9.57 1.57 -5.20
CA GLY A 128 -8.58 2.53 -4.72
C GLY A 128 -8.57 3.86 -5.47
N SER A 129 -7.59 4.68 -5.13
CA SER A 129 -7.35 5.98 -5.76
C SER A 129 -6.12 5.91 -6.66
N ILE A 130 -6.27 6.32 -7.92
CA ILE A 130 -5.19 6.34 -8.92
C ILE A 130 -4.48 7.69 -8.89
N TYR A 131 -3.17 7.66 -8.70
CA TYR A 131 -2.31 8.83 -8.68
C TYR A 131 -1.29 8.78 -9.81
N SER A 132 -0.95 9.96 -10.34
CA SER A 132 0.25 10.14 -11.13
C SER A 132 1.32 10.77 -10.25
N PHE A 133 2.40 10.04 -10.03
CA PHE A 133 3.56 10.56 -9.30
C PHE A 133 4.63 11.03 -10.27
N SER A 134 5.27 12.14 -9.94
CA SER A 134 6.48 12.61 -10.61
C SER A 134 7.48 13.11 -9.59
N GLY A 135 8.76 12.99 -9.90
CA GLY A 135 9.79 13.39 -8.94
C GLY A 135 11.20 13.00 -9.35
N LYS A 136 12.04 12.76 -8.35
CA LYS A 136 13.42 12.36 -8.54
C LYS A 136 13.83 11.26 -7.57
N ILE A 137 14.67 10.36 -8.07
CA ILE A 137 15.47 9.44 -7.26
C ILE A 137 16.94 9.74 -7.57
N ILE A 138 17.71 10.05 -6.53
CA ILE A 138 19.11 10.44 -6.64
C ILE A 138 19.95 9.37 -5.96
N GLN A 139 20.86 8.75 -6.71
CA GLN A 139 21.81 7.76 -6.18
C GLN A 139 23.22 8.18 -6.59
N GLY A 140 24.05 8.52 -5.60
CA GLY A 140 25.38 9.11 -5.86
C GLY A 140 25.27 10.39 -6.70
N SER A 141 25.86 10.40 -7.89
CA SER A 141 25.80 11.52 -8.84
C SER A 141 24.69 11.40 -9.89
N GLU A 142 24.00 10.25 -9.96
CA GLU A 142 22.94 10.03 -10.92
C GLU A 142 21.60 10.55 -10.39
N SER A 143 20.93 11.39 -11.18
CA SER A 143 19.58 11.88 -10.89
C SER A 143 18.60 11.32 -11.92
N ASN A 144 17.72 10.44 -11.46
CA ASN A 144 16.66 9.85 -12.26
C ASN A 144 15.40 10.67 -12.08
N LYS A 145 14.83 11.21 -13.16
CA LYS A 145 13.50 11.81 -13.15
C LYS A 145 12.46 10.69 -13.21
N ILE A 146 11.56 10.68 -12.24
CA ILE A 146 10.56 9.62 -12.08
C ILE A 146 9.20 10.07 -12.59
N ILE A 147 8.50 9.13 -13.23
CA ILE A 147 7.09 9.23 -13.56
C ILE A 147 6.45 7.87 -13.28
N TYR A 148 5.47 7.83 -12.38
CA TYR A 148 4.67 6.64 -12.09
C TYR A 148 3.18 6.89 -12.30
N THR A 149 2.47 5.81 -12.60
CA THR A 149 1.04 5.69 -12.32
C THR A 149 0.89 4.67 -11.21
N THR A 150 0.23 5.06 -10.11
CA THR A 150 0.09 4.22 -8.93
C THR A 150 -1.38 4.07 -8.54
N LYS A 151 -1.76 2.89 -8.05
CA LYS A 151 -2.98 2.65 -7.30
C LYS A 151 -2.65 2.77 -5.81
N ILE A 152 -3.48 3.50 -5.08
CA ILE A 152 -3.47 3.53 -3.63
C ILE A 152 -4.74 2.86 -3.15
N SER A 153 -4.61 1.67 -2.58
CA SER A 153 -5.71 0.84 -2.09
C SER A 153 -5.55 0.57 -0.60
N THR A 154 -6.64 0.26 0.10
CA THR A 154 -6.54 -0.18 1.50
C THR A 154 -5.86 -1.54 1.58
N LEU A 155 -5.09 -1.75 2.66
CA LEU A 155 -4.47 -3.05 2.92
C LEU A 155 -5.56 -4.10 3.17
N GLY A 156 -5.66 -5.14 2.33
CA GLY A 156 -6.74 -6.16 2.41
C GLY A 156 -7.91 -5.96 1.43
N GLY A 157 -7.84 -5.00 0.51
CA GLY A 157 -8.67 -5.02 -0.71
C GLY A 157 -10.08 -4.42 -0.62
N THR A 158 -10.50 -3.87 0.52
CA THR A 158 -11.79 -3.13 0.61
C THR A 158 -11.66 -1.82 1.35
N ILE A 159 -12.16 -0.75 0.73
CA ILE A 159 -12.26 0.59 1.31
C ILE A 159 -13.46 0.62 2.25
N PRO A 160 -13.36 1.13 3.48
CA PRO A 160 -14.54 1.46 4.27
C PRO A 160 -15.28 2.62 3.59
N SER A 161 -16.26 2.28 2.77
CA SER A 161 -17.16 3.27 2.16
C SER A 161 -18.28 3.60 3.16
N SER A 162 -18.12 4.72 3.87
CA SER A 162 -19.18 5.38 4.68
C SER A 162 -19.72 4.60 5.90
N PRO A 163 -20.36 5.28 6.86
CA PRO A 163 -20.70 4.70 8.15
C PRO A 163 -21.76 3.60 7.99
N ILE A 164 -21.34 2.38 8.29
CA ILE A 164 -22.14 1.21 8.71
C ILE A 164 -23.41 0.93 7.90
N THR A 165 -23.31 0.00 6.94
CA THR A 165 -24.20 -1.17 6.87
C THR A 165 -23.43 -2.30 6.17
N PRO A 166 -23.13 -3.42 6.87
CA PRO A 166 -22.24 -4.44 6.34
C PRO A 166 -22.97 -5.34 5.34
N THR A 167 -22.59 -5.28 4.07
CA THR A 167 -23.00 -6.29 3.08
C THR A 167 -21.79 -6.77 2.26
N SER A 168 -21.33 -7.96 2.65
CA SER A 168 -20.53 -8.96 1.93
C SER A 168 -19.25 -8.55 1.17
N SER A 169 -18.18 -8.27 1.92
CA SER A 169 -17.04 -9.19 1.95
C SER A 169 -17.11 -9.90 3.31
N GLU A 170 -16.60 -11.12 3.44
CA GLU A 170 -16.69 -11.90 4.67
C GLU A 170 -16.13 -11.10 5.86
N LYS A 171 -17.05 -10.49 6.62
CA LYS A 171 -16.80 -10.12 8.00
C LYS A 171 -16.43 -11.41 8.70
N ALA A 172 -15.14 -11.56 9.04
CA ALA A 172 -14.74 -12.40 10.16
C ALA A 172 -15.63 -11.99 11.34
N LYS A 173 -16.58 -12.85 11.68
CA LYS A 173 -17.24 -12.76 12.96
C LYS A 173 -16.18 -13.14 13.98
N ASP A 174 -15.95 -12.21 14.90
CA ASP A 174 -15.25 -12.43 16.17
C ASP A 174 -13.71 -12.50 16.07
N GLY A 175 -13.05 -11.35 15.89
CA GLY A 175 -11.66 -11.11 16.30
C GLY A 175 -10.56 -12.02 15.73
N GLU A 176 -10.86 -12.96 14.85
CA GLU A 176 -9.93 -13.99 14.38
C GLU A 176 -9.72 -13.89 12.86
N ILE A 177 -8.46 -13.89 12.41
CA ILE A 177 -8.08 -13.93 11.01
C ILE A 177 -7.27 -15.20 10.76
N ILE A 178 -7.75 -16.05 9.86
CA ILE A 178 -7.06 -17.28 9.47
C ILE A 178 -6.11 -16.97 8.31
N ILE A 179 -4.87 -17.45 8.44
CA ILE A 179 -3.80 -17.28 7.47
C ILE A 179 -3.31 -18.67 7.08
N HIS A 180 -3.33 -18.95 5.78
CA HIS A 180 -2.85 -20.22 5.25
C HIS A 180 -1.39 -20.08 4.79
N ILE A 181 -0.54 -21.00 5.23
CA ILE A 181 0.79 -21.24 4.65
C ILE A 181 0.59 -22.24 3.53
N ALA A 182 0.79 -21.81 2.29
CA ALA A 182 0.43 -22.60 1.12
C ALA A 182 1.24 -23.90 0.98
N GLU A 183 0.64 -24.90 0.34
CA GLU A 183 1.37 -26.10 -0.07
C GLU A 183 2.54 -25.74 -1.00
N GLY A 184 3.74 -26.26 -0.71
CA GLY A 184 4.96 -25.94 -1.44
C GLY A 184 5.65 -24.64 -1.03
N ALA A 185 5.17 -23.93 -0.01
CA ALA A 185 5.76 -22.69 0.51
C ALA A 185 7.25 -22.82 0.87
N ALA A 186 7.70 -23.98 1.33
CA ALA A 186 9.10 -24.28 1.62
C ALA A 186 10.01 -24.39 0.40
N GLU A 187 9.46 -24.51 -0.81
CA GLU A 187 10.21 -24.65 -2.07
C GLU A 187 9.54 -23.86 -3.22
N PRO A 188 9.42 -22.52 -3.13
CA PRO A 188 8.57 -21.75 -4.04
C PRO A 188 9.07 -21.70 -5.48
N PHE A 189 10.36 -22.04 -5.67
CA PHE A 189 11.02 -22.05 -6.98
C PHE A 189 10.97 -23.41 -7.67
N ASN A 190 10.30 -24.41 -7.08
CA ASN A 190 10.06 -25.68 -7.75
C ASN A 190 8.83 -25.56 -8.66
N PHE A 191 9.08 -25.72 -9.96
CA PHE A 191 8.04 -25.66 -10.99
C PHE A 191 7.12 -26.88 -10.87
N ASP A 192 5.86 -26.67 -10.50
CA ASP A 192 4.86 -27.73 -10.45
C ASP A 192 4.17 -27.88 -11.82
N TYR A 193 4.43 -29.01 -12.47
CA TYR A 193 3.87 -29.35 -13.79
C TYR A 193 2.35 -29.56 -13.76
N THR A 194 1.74 -29.74 -12.59
CA THR A 194 0.30 -29.96 -12.45
C THR A 194 -0.50 -28.67 -12.28
N SER A 195 0.09 -27.62 -11.69
CA SER A 195 -0.52 -26.29 -11.53
C SER A 195 -0.12 -25.27 -12.60
N GLN A 196 0.83 -25.59 -13.50
CA GLN A 196 1.35 -24.68 -14.54
C GLN A 196 1.85 -23.32 -13.99
N GLY A 197 2.56 -23.32 -12.86
CA GLY A 197 3.08 -22.08 -12.29
C GLY A 197 4.18 -22.26 -11.25
N TYR A 198 4.85 -21.16 -10.92
CA TYR A 198 5.60 -21.01 -9.68
C TYR A 198 4.65 -20.42 -8.63
N ILE A 199 4.78 -20.79 -7.35
CA ILE A 199 4.10 -20.02 -6.31
C ILE A 199 4.80 -18.66 -6.21
N THR A 200 4.02 -17.61 -6.39
CA THR A 200 4.51 -16.24 -6.25
C THR A 200 4.62 -15.90 -4.76
N GLN A 201 5.46 -14.95 -4.39
CA GLN A 201 5.62 -14.54 -2.99
C GLN A 201 4.30 -14.05 -2.35
N THR A 202 3.35 -13.61 -3.18
CA THR A 202 2.00 -13.23 -2.79
C THR A 202 1.08 -14.40 -2.42
N GLU A 203 1.47 -15.64 -2.73
CA GLU A 203 0.68 -16.86 -2.51
C GLU A 203 1.20 -17.69 -1.32
N ILE A 204 2.39 -17.38 -0.79
CA ILE A 204 3.01 -18.11 0.33
C ILE A 204 2.16 -18.03 1.60
N TYR A 205 1.75 -16.81 1.98
CA TYR A 205 0.78 -16.56 3.04
C TYR A 205 -0.51 -16.06 2.40
N THR A 206 -1.66 -16.61 2.80
CA THR A 206 -2.95 -16.13 2.32
C THR A 206 -3.89 -15.83 3.49
N PRO A 207 -4.23 -14.54 3.76
CA PRO A 207 -3.71 -13.35 3.10
C PRO A 207 -2.23 -13.10 3.42
N ASN A 208 -1.49 -12.41 2.53
CA ASN A 208 -0.06 -12.10 2.71
C ASN A 208 0.21 -10.73 3.37
N ARG A 209 -0.83 -9.91 3.57
CA ARG A 209 -0.77 -8.66 4.33
C ARG A 209 -2.08 -8.44 5.09
N ILE A 210 -2.00 -7.97 6.33
CA ILE A 210 -3.18 -7.74 7.19
C ILE A 210 -3.16 -6.33 7.76
N SER A 211 -4.33 -5.68 7.77
CA SER A 211 -4.60 -4.53 8.62
C SER A 211 -5.68 -4.91 9.63
N THR A 212 -5.43 -4.63 10.91
CA THR A 212 -6.36 -4.96 11.99
C THR A 212 -6.25 -3.99 13.17
N ILE A 213 -6.96 -4.26 14.26
CA ILE A 213 -6.97 -3.51 15.53
C ILE A 213 -6.49 -4.37 16.71
N PRO A 214 -6.08 -3.76 17.84
CA PRO A 214 -5.73 -4.49 19.06
C PRO A 214 -6.79 -5.51 19.49
N GLY A 215 -6.34 -6.64 20.01
CA GLY A 215 -7.19 -7.76 20.42
C GLY A 215 -7.53 -8.74 19.29
N THR A 216 -7.04 -8.53 18.07
CA THR A 216 -7.24 -9.48 16.95
C THR A 216 -6.32 -10.68 17.09
N THR A 217 -6.86 -11.88 17.01
CA THR A 217 -6.14 -13.15 16.91
C THR A 217 -5.83 -13.50 15.45
N LEU A 218 -4.57 -13.76 15.14
CA LEU A 218 -4.15 -14.38 13.89
C LEU A 218 -3.99 -15.88 14.11
N THR A 219 -4.49 -16.70 13.19
CA THR A 219 -4.35 -18.16 13.21
C THR A 219 -3.70 -18.64 11.94
N PHE A 220 -2.46 -19.09 12.07
CA PHE A 220 -1.69 -19.67 10.97
C PHE A 220 -2.02 -21.15 10.86
N VAL A 221 -2.38 -21.60 9.67
CA VAL A 221 -2.61 -23.00 9.32
C VAL A 221 -1.53 -23.42 8.34
N ASN A 222 -0.78 -24.47 8.69
CA ASN A 222 0.24 -25.01 7.82
C ASN A 222 -0.36 -26.04 6.86
N ASP A 223 -0.62 -25.63 5.62
CA ASP A 223 -1.08 -26.52 4.55
C ASP A 223 0.11 -27.13 3.75
N ASP A 224 1.35 -26.73 4.05
CA ASP A 224 2.53 -27.34 3.48
C ASP A 224 2.85 -28.70 4.11
N THR A 225 3.68 -29.46 3.39
CA THR A 225 4.28 -30.72 3.80
C THR A 225 5.53 -30.54 4.65
N ALA A 226 6.12 -29.35 4.65
CA ALA A 226 7.24 -28.96 5.49
C ALA A 226 6.76 -28.37 6.83
N SER A 227 7.64 -28.39 7.84
CA SER A 227 7.39 -27.67 9.10
C SER A 227 7.72 -26.19 8.91
N HIS A 228 6.90 -25.32 9.48
CA HIS A 228 7.06 -23.87 9.38
C HIS A 228 7.11 -23.21 10.75
N SER A 229 7.54 -21.96 10.79
CA SER A 229 7.54 -21.14 12.00
C SER A 229 7.12 -19.71 11.69
N ILE A 230 6.54 -19.03 12.67
CA ILE A 230 6.20 -17.61 12.60
C ILE A 230 6.98 -16.88 13.67
N SER A 231 7.82 -15.95 13.24
CA SER A 231 8.56 -15.04 14.11
C SER A 231 8.39 -13.59 13.67
N SER A 232 8.32 -12.67 14.63
CA SER A 232 8.40 -11.23 14.33
C SER A 232 9.84 -10.72 14.36
N GLY A 233 10.13 -9.70 13.58
CA GLY A 233 11.43 -9.06 13.61
C GLY A 233 11.54 -7.81 12.77
N LYS A 234 12.74 -7.25 12.76
CA LYS A 234 13.08 -6.08 11.95
C LYS A 234 13.88 -6.52 10.73
N ARG A 235 13.48 -6.03 9.55
CA ARG A 235 14.25 -6.21 8.31
C ARG A 235 15.63 -5.55 8.48
N ASP A 236 16.69 -6.32 8.29
CA ASP A 236 18.07 -5.84 8.23
C ASP A 236 18.46 -5.61 6.76
N THR A 237 18.44 -4.33 6.36
CA THR A 237 18.81 -3.90 5.00
C THR A 237 20.30 -4.10 4.69
N ASN A 238 21.12 -4.45 5.69
CA ASN A 238 22.56 -4.67 5.54
C ASN A 238 22.96 -6.16 5.51
N SER A 239 22.01 -7.09 5.61
CA SER A 239 22.29 -8.53 5.68
C SER A 239 22.79 -9.07 4.34
N ARG A 240 24.12 -9.11 4.17
CA ARG A 240 24.77 -9.74 3.02
C ARG A 240 24.89 -11.25 3.25
N GLY A 241 23.82 -11.98 2.93
CA GLY A 241 23.82 -13.46 2.91
C GLY A 241 23.42 -14.16 4.21
N GLY A 242 22.79 -13.44 5.15
CA GLY A 242 22.11 -14.02 6.32
C GLY A 242 20.58 -13.89 6.20
N SER A 243 19.84 -14.28 7.24
CA SER A 243 18.41 -13.96 7.32
C SER A 243 18.23 -12.44 7.17
N PRO A 244 17.36 -11.95 6.28
CA PRO A 244 17.09 -10.53 6.13
C PRO A 244 16.32 -9.96 7.32
N TYR A 245 16.02 -10.76 8.34
CA TYR A 245 15.34 -10.32 9.55
C TYR A 245 16.16 -10.64 10.80
N THR A 246 16.22 -9.66 11.70
CA THR A 246 16.62 -9.87 13.09
C THR A 246 15.36 -10.04 13.93
N GLN A 247 15.20 -11.22 14.53
CA GLN A 247 14.06 -11.52 15.39
C GLN A 247 14.00 -10.52 16.56
N ASP A 248 12.82 -9.94 16.82
CA ASP A 248 12.62 -8.99 17.92
C ASP A 248 12.04 -9.66 19.18
N GLY A 249 11.63 -10.92 19.08
CA GLY A 249 11.15 -11.76 20.17
C GLY A 249 9.71 -11.47 20.61
N ARG A 250 8.97 -10.60 19.90
CA ARG A 250 7.58 -10.27 20.27
C ARG A 250 6.61 -11.40 19.94
N ILE A 251 6.83 -12.08 18.82
CA ILE A 251 6.04 -13.19 18.31
C ILE A 251 7.00 -14.31 17.96
N VAL A 252 6.77 -15.49 18.54
CA VAL A 252 7.55 -16.72 18.29
C VAL A 252 6.61 -17.91 18.44
N SER A 253 6.31 -18.61 17.34
CA SER A 253 5.42 -19.78 17.38
C SER A 253 6.12 -21.08 17.78
N GLY A 254 7.40 -21.22 17.43
CA GLY A 254 8.03 -22.54 17.29
C GLY A 254 7.45 -23.30 16.08
N ASP A 255 7.73 -24.60 16.00
CA ASP A 255 7.35 -25.43 14.85
C ASP A 255 5.82 -25.60 14.74
N ILE A 256 5.30 -25.23 13.57
CA ILE A 256 3.94 -25.49 13.11
C ILE A 256 4.06 -26.66 12.12
N LEU A 257 3.79 -27.88 12.60
CA LEU A 257 3.87 -29.09 11.78
C LEU A 257 2.80 -29.10 10.66
N PRO A 258 2.99 -29.90 9.59
CA PRO A 258 1.99 -30.08 8.52
C PRO A 258 0.58 -30.38 9.05
N GLY A 259 -0.41 -29.64 8.54
CA GLY A 259 -1.82 -29.73 8.93
C GLY A 259 -2.11 -29.26 10.37
N LYS A 260 -1.16 -28.60 11.04
CA LYS A 260 -1.36 -27.97 12.35
C LYS A 260 -1.53 -26.47 12.22
N SER A 261 -2.02 -25.88 13.30
CA SER A 261 -2.22 -24.45 13.39
C SER A 261 -1.63 -23.87 14.66
N TRP A 262 -1.35 -22.58 14.61
CA TRP A 262 -0.87 -21.80 15.72
C TRP A 262 -1.51 -20.41 15.71
N SER A 263 -1.84 -19.87 16.88
CA SER A 263 -2.54 -18.59 17.00
C SER A 263 -1.79 -17.59 17.88
N VAL A 264 -1.91 -16.30 17.56
CA VAL A 264 -1.38 -15.17 18.35
C VAL A 264 -2.37 -14.01 18.36
N THR A 265 -2.58 -13.41 19.53
CA THR A 265 -3.37 -12.18 19.67
C THR A 265 -2.46 -10.96 19.61
N LEU A 266 -2.84 -9.98 18.80
CA LEU A 266 -2.10 -8.74 18.59
C LEU A 266 -2.72 -7.64 19.45
N ASP A 267 -2.06 -7.30 20.56
CA ASP A 267 -2.53 -6.23 21.47
C ASP A 267 -1.78 -4.90 21.26
N GLU A 268 -0.57 -4.96 20.72
CA GLU A 268 0.27 -3.78 20.50
C GLU A 268 -0.03 -3.15 19.13
N ILE A 269 -0.32 -1.84 19.15
CA ILE A 269 -0.42 -1.05 17.91
C ILE A 269 0.94 -0.95 17.22
N GLY A 270 0.90 -0.89 15.90
CA GLY A 270 2.08 -0.68 15.07
C GLY A 270 2.25 -1.75 13.99
N PHE A 271 3.43 -1.68 13.37
CA PHE A 271 3.83 -2.57 12.30
C PHE A 271 4.54 -3.81 12.85
N ILE A 272 4.20 -4.97 12.30
CA ILE A 272 4.75 -6.27 12.66
C ILE A 272 5.11 -6.98 11.35
N ALA A 273 6.41 -7.05 11.06
CA ALA A 273 6.92 -7.93 10.01
C ALA A 273 7.06 -9.34 10.58
N LEU A 274 6.40 -10.30 9.94
CA LEU A 274 6.44 -11.71 10.24
C LEU A 274 7.25 -12.44 9.19
N PHE A 275 8.04 -13.42 9.63
CA PHE A 275 8.85 -14.26 8.76
C PHE A 275 9.01 -15.67 9.33
N ASP A 276 9.36 -16.61 8.45
CA ASP A 276 9.77 -17.96 8.85
C ASP A 276 11.29 -18.00 9.07
N VAL A 277 11.72 -18.59 10.20
CA VAL A 277 13.12 -18.70 10.59
C VAL A 277 13.92 -19.61 9.64
N ASP A 278 13.32 -20.72 9.20
CA ASP A 278 13.97 -21.70 8.33
C ASP A 278 13.82 -21.32 6.84
N TYR A 279 12.81 -20.52 6.53
CA TYR A 279 12.50 -20.04 5.18
C TYR A 279 12.40 -18.51 5.11
N PRO A 280 13.52 -17.76 5.22
CA PRO A 280 13.48 -16.31 5.44
C PRO A 280 12.94 -15.46 4.29
N TYR A 281 12.66 -16.08 3.13
CA TYR A 281 11.96 -15.45 2.01
C TYR A 281 10.43 -15.45 2.20
N MET A 282 9.90 -16.26 3.11
CA MET A 282 8.49 -16.28 3.48
C MET A 282 8.22 -15.14 4.45
N THR A 283 7.61 -14.07 3.98
CA THR A 283 7.40 -12.84 4.76
C THR A 283 5.97 -12.34 4.65
N MET A 284 5.47 -11.74 5.72
CA MET A 284 4.13 -11.15 5.80
C MET A 284 4.15 -9.87 6.64
N ASP A 285 3.39 -8.88 6.23
CA ASP A 285 3.26 -7.61 6.95
C ASP A 285 1.89 -7.52 7.63
N VAL A 286 1.92 -7.19 8.94
CA VAL A 286 0.72 -6.95 9.72
C VAL A 286 0.76 -5.55 10.32
N VAL A 287 -0.31 -4.79 10.14
CA VAL A 287 -0.45 -3.45 10.70
C VAL A 287 -1.62 -3.40 11.68
N VAL A 288 -1.34 -3.04 12.93
CA VAL A 288 -2.31 -2.94 14.02
C VAL A 288 -2.60 -1.46 14.32
N PHE A 289 -3.79 -0.99 14.01
CA PHE A 289 -4.23 0.40 14.22
C PHE A 289 -4.97 0.57 15.53
N PRO A 290 -4.87 1.74 16.20
CA PRO A 290 -5.72 2.03 17.34
C PRO A 290 -7.20 1.94 16.93
N ASP A 291 -8.04 1.37 17.80
CA ASP A 291 -9.49 1.30 17.61
C ASP A 291 -10.12 2.68 17.87
N VAL A 292 -10.00 3.56 16.87
CA VAL A 292 -10.56 4.92 16.88
C VAL A 292 -11.35 5.15 15.62
N GLU A 293 -12.39 6.00 15.70
CA GLU A 293 -13.18 6.37 14.52
C GLU A 293 -12.27 6.98 13.42
N SER A 294 -12.37 6.43 12.21
CA SER A 294 -11.63 6.88 11.03
C SER A 294 -12.48 7.85 10.21
N ASP A 295 -11.97 9.07 9.97
CA ASP A 295 -12.64 10.05 9.12
C ASP A 295 -12.20 9.92 7.65
N ILE A 296 -13.17 9.97 6.73
CA ILE A 296 -12.90 10.04 5.28
C ILE A 296 -12.27 11.41 4.97
N LEU A 297 -11.04 11.40 4.45
CA LEU A 297 -10.34 12.61 4.08
C LEU A 297 -11.01 13.20 2.83
N GLY A 298 -11.69 14.35 2.98
CA GLY A 298 -12.34 15.04 1.87
C GLY A 298 -13.84 14.83 1.73
N ALA A 299 -14.50 14.15 2.68
CA ALA A 299 -15.95 14.24 2.78
C ALA A 299 -16.33 15.69 3.15
N ARG A 300 -17.00 16.40 2.25
CA ARG A 300 -17.60 17.69 2.58
C ARG A 300 -18.69 17.41 3.61
N ILE A 301 -18.48 17.80 4.87
CA ILE A 301 -19.56 17.81 5.84
C ILE A 301 -20.54 18.89 5.37
N ASP A 302 -21.61 18.49 4.69
CA ASP A 302 -22.77 19.32 4.42
C ASP A 302 -23.50 19.60 5.75
N SER A 303 -22.82 20.27 6.67
CA SER A 303 -23.47 20.90 7.81
C SER A 303 -24.11 22.18 7.26
N ASN A 304 -25.37 22.07 6.85
CA ASN A 304 -26.26 23.22 6.88
C ASN A 304 -26.95 23.25 8.26
N PRO A 305 -26.43 23.96 9.28
CA PRO A 305 -27.15 24.17 10.52
C PRO A 305 -28.13 25.34 10.33
N ARG A 306 -29.04 25.24 9.36
CA ARG A 306 -30.24 26.09 9.24
C ARG A 306 -31.35 25.32 8.53
N ASN A 307 -32.14 24.60 9.32
CA ASN A 307 -33.60 24.55 9.26
C ASN A 307 -34.12 24.10 10.62
#